data_AF-A0A7S2TR84-F1
#
_entry.id   AF-A0A7S2TR84-F1
#
_cell.length_a   1.000
_cell.length_b   1.000
_cell.length_c   1.000
_cell.angle_alpha   90.00
_cell.angle_beta   90.00
_cell.angle_gamma   90.00
#
_symmetry.space_group_name_H-M   'P 1'
#
loop_
_entity.id
_entity.type
_entity.pdbx_description
1 polymer ?
#
loop_
_entity_poly.entity_id
_entity_poly.type
_entity_poly.pdbx_seq_one_letter_code
_entity_poly.pdbx_strand_id
1 'polypeptide(L)'
;AGASVSMQAMLVLYAQGLLTGVVLDSGDGVSHCVPVWEGLLVPRWIKRLDVAGRNVTERLVKLLQASGHNFHRSADLDTVRQIKEKFCYVGYDLKIEKKLAWDTTTLTKKYKLPDGRVISLGA
;
A
#
# COMPACT_ATOMS: atom_id res chain seq x y z
N ALA A 1 -23.19 16.65 25.71
CA ALA A 1 -22.81 15.84 24.53
C ALA A 1 -21.65 14.94 24.94
N GLY A 2 -21.76 13.61 24.77
CA GLY A 2 -20.70 12.67 25.10
C GLY A 2 -19.90 12.30 23.85
N ALA A 3 -18.57 12.29 23.95
CA ALA A 3 -17.68 11.77 22.92
C ALA A 3 -16.95 10.53 23.49
N SER A 4 -16.85 9.47 22.70
CA SER A 4 -16.07 8.26 23.03
C SER A 4 -14.96 8.09 22.00
N VAL A 5 -13.76 7.77 22.48
CA VAL A 5 -12.58 7.51 21.64
C VAL A 5 -12.25 6.03 21.76
N SER A 6 -12.06 5.38 20.62
CA SER A 6 -11.75 3.95 20.54
C SER A 6 -10.60 3.71 19.58
N MET A 7 -9.83 2.65 19.83
CA MET A 7 -8.72 2.26 18.97
C MET A 7 -9.24 1.72 17.64
N GLN A 8 -8.71 2.21 16.52
CA GLN A 8 -9.15 1.83 15.17
C GLN A 8 -9.16 0.31 14.95
N ALA A 9 -8.12 -0.39 15.42
CA ALA A 9 -8.04 -1.85 15.33
C ALA A 9 -9.20 -2.58 16.04
N MET A 10 -9.66 -2.08 17.19
CA MET A 10 -10.79 -2.68 17.91
C MET A 10 -12.09 -2.56 17.12
N LEU A 11 -12.30 -1.42 16.48
CA LEU A 11 -13.49 -1.18 15.66
C LEU A 11 -13.55 -2.16 14.48
N VAL A 12 -12.41 -2.51 13.89
CA VAL A 12 -12.33 -3.51 12.81
C VAL A 12 -12.71 -4.90 13.30
N LEU A 13 -12.19 -5.35 14.45
CA LEU A 13 -12.55 -6.66 15.02
C LEU A 13 -14.02 -6.73 15.42
N TYR A 14 -14.54 -5.66 16.04
CA TYR A 14 -15.94 -5.57 16.41
C TYR A 14 -16.86 -5.56 15.20
N ALA A 15 -16.47 -4.90 14.10
CA ALA A 15 -17.22 -4.95 12.85
C ALA A 15 -17.29 -6.36 12.25
N GLN A 16 -16.32 -7.23 12.56
CA GLN A 16 -16.30 -8.64 12.16
C GLN A 16 -16.98 -9.58 13.20
N GLY A 17 -17.46 -9.05 14.32
CA GLY A 17 -18.03 -9.86 15.41
C GLY A 17 -17.00 -10.69 16.18
N LEU A 18 -15.71 -10.34 16.08
CA LEU A 18 -14.62 -11.06 16.74
C LEU A 18 -14.16 -10.29 17.98
N LEU A 19 -13.89 -11.01 19.07
CA LEU A 19 -13.31 -10.46 20.30
C LEU A 19 -11.80 -10.75 20.42
N THR A 20 -11.31 -11.74 19.68
CA THR A 20 -9.91 -12.18 19.70
C THR A 20 -9.39 -12.24 18.28
N GLY A 21 -8.20 -11.68 18.05
CA GLY A 21 -7.56 -11.70 16.74
C GLY A 21 -6.36 -10.76 16.68
N VAL A 22 -5.65 -10.80 15.56
CA VAL A 22 -4.57 -9.84 15.28
C VAL A 22 -5.01 -8.96 14.13
N VAL A 23 -5.01 -7.65 14.36
CA VAL A 23 -5.31 -6.66 13.34
C VAL A 23 -4.02 -6.13 12.77
N LEU A 24 -3.84 -6.30 11.46
CA LEU A 24 -2.81 -5.61 10.70
C LEU A 24 -3.47 -4.44 9.96
N ASP A 25 -3.22 -3.23 10.45
CA ASP A 25 -3.72 -2.00 9.84
C ASP A 25 -2.56 -1.30 9.11
N SER A 26 -2.70 -1.08 7.81
CA SER A 26 -1.68 -0.42 6.98
C SER A 26 -2.29 0.80 6.30
N GLY A 27 -1.93 1.98 6.79
CA GLY A 27 -2.45 3.26 6.30
C GLY A 27 -1.55 3.91 5.25
N ASP A 28 -1.64 5.24 5.15
CA ASP A 28 -0.74 6.02 4.29
C ASP A 28 0.65 6.22 4.94
N GLY A 29 0.72 6.51 6.23
CA GLY A 29 1.98 6.87 6.90
C GLY A 29 2.58 5.79 7.81
N VAL A 30 1.76 4.89 8.35
CA VAL A 30 2.19 3.91 9.36
C VAL A 30 1.42 2.61 9.18
N SER A 31 2.07 1.50 9.54
CA SER A 31 1.41 0.20 9.70
C SER A 31 1.49 -0.25 11.15
N HIS A 32 0.39 -0.80 11.67
CA HIS A 32 0.27 -1.29 13.03
C HIS A 32 -0.14 -2.77 13.04
N CYS A 33 0.50 -3.55 13.89
CA CYS A 33 0.07 -4.89 14.26
C CYS A 33 -0.43 -4.85 15.69
N VAL A 34 -1.74 -5.04 15.86
CA VAL A 34 -2.45 -4.91 17.13
C VAL A 34 -3.09 -6.26 17.47
N PRO A 35 -2.50 -7.04 18.39
CA PRO A 35 -3.14 -8.23 18.92
C PRO A 35 -4.21 -7.84 19.94
N VAL A 36 -5.36 -8.50 19.85
CA VAL A 36 -6.51 -8.36 20.74
C VAL A 36 -6.88 -9.73 21.26
N TRP A 37 -7.07 -9.82 22.57
CA TRP A 37 -7.48 -11.05 23.23
C TRP A 37 -8.71 -10.77 24.07
N GLU A 38 -9.85 -11.37 23.72
CA GLU A 38 -11.12 -11.23 24.45
C GLU A 38 -11.54 -9.78 24.71
N GLY A 39 -11.34 -8.90 23.72
CA GLY A 39 -11.64 -7.47 23.83
C GLY A 39 -10.58 -6.65 24.59
N LEU A 40 -9.51 -7.28 25.06
CA LEU A 40 -8.41 -6.62 25.78
C LEU A 40 -7.21 -6.39 24.85
N LEU A 41 -6.66 -5.18 24.95
CA LEU A 41 -5.41 -4.79 24.29
C LEU A 41 -4.25 -4.98 25.25
N VAL A 42 -3.16 -5.60 24.78
CA VAL A 42 -1.90 -5.68 25.52
C VAL A 42 -0.89 -4.73 24.87
N PRO A 43 -0.66 -3.51 25.43
CA PRO A 43 0.16 -2.49 24.77
C PRO A 43 1.58 -2.94 24.42
N ARG A 44 2.17 -3.82 25.25
CA ARG A 44 3.52 -4.37 25.03
C ARG A 44 3.66 -5.17 23.73
N TRP A 45 2.56 -5.71 23.22
CA TRP A 45 2.55 -6.53 22.02
C TRP A 45 2.20 -5.76 20.75
N ILE A 46 1.76 -4.50 20.90
CA ILE A 46 1.50 -3.63 19.75
C ILE A 46 2.82 -3.33 19.06
N LYS A 47 2.89 -3.63 17.76
CA LYS A 47 4.04 -3.29 16.92
C LYS A 47 3.65 -2.18 15.96
N ARG A 48 4.52 -1.20 15.84
CA ARG A 48 4.43 -0.11 14.88
C ARG A 48 5.55 -0.27 13.87
N LEU A 49 5.20 -0.10 12.61
CA LEU A 49 6.13 -0.06 11.49
C LEU A 49 5.94 1.27 10.76
N ASP A 50 6.99 2.06 10.64
CA ASP A 50 7.00 3.31 9.88
C ASP A 50 7.21 3.04 8.37
N VAL A 51 6.49 2.04 7.86
CA VAL A 51 6.42 1.67 6.45
C VAL A 51 4.95 1.46 6.10
N ALA A 52 4.47 2.19 5.11
CA ALA A 52 3.06 2.18 4.71
C ALA A 52 2.89 2.64 3.24
N GLY A 53 1.67 3.03 2.87
CA GLY A 53 1.32 3.41 1.49
C GLY A 53 2.17 4.54 0.90
N ARG A 54 2.63 5.49 1.72
CA ARG A 54 3.50 6.60 1.30
C ARG A 54 4.86 6.10 0.86
N ASN A 55 5.49 5.22 1.63
CA ASN A 55 6.80 4.66 1.28
C ASN A 55 6.73 3.84 -0.01
N VAL A 56 5.62 3.13 -0.25
CA VAL A 56 5.38 2.40 -1.51
C VAL A 56 5.25 3.40 -2.67
N THR A 57 4.51 4.48 -2.48
CA THR A 57 4.33 5.54 -3.50
C THR A 57 5.67 6.21 -3.82
N GLU A 58 6.46 6.58 -2.81
CA GLU A 58 7.80 7.16 -3.00
C GLU A 58 8.76 6.20 -3.71
N ARG A 59 8.69 4.90 -3.39
CA ARG A 59 9.50 3.89 -4.09
C ARG A 59 9.10 3.79 -5.56
N LEU A 60 7.80 3.84 -5.86
CA LEU A 60 7.30 3.81 -7.23
C LEU A 60 7.75 5.06 -8.02
N VAL A 61 7.73 6.25 -7.41
CA VAL A 61 8.28 7.48 -8.02
C VAL A 61 9.74 7.28 -8.42
N LYS A 62 10.58 6.76 -7.51
CA LYS A 62 12.01 6.52 -7.79
C LYS A 62 12.22 5.52 -8.93
N LEU A 63 11.40 4.48 -9.03
CA LEU A 63 11.47 3.48 -10.11
C LEU A 63 11.06 4.09 -11.45
N LEU A 64 10.00 4.89 -11.49
CA LEU A 64 9.55 5.57 -12.69
C LEU A 64 10.56 6.64 -13.16
N GLN A 65 11.23 7.32 -12.23
CA GLN A 65 12.35 8.21 -12.57
C GLN A 65 13.52 7.43 -13.19
N ALA A 66 13.85 6.26 -12.66
CA ALA A 66 14.90 5.41 -13.22
C ALA A 66 14.57 4.88 -14.62
N SER A 67 13.27 4.72 -14.95
CA SER A 67 12.81 4.35 -16.30
C SER A 67 12.67 5.55 -17.26
N GLY A 68 13.07 6.76 -16.85
CA GLY A 68 13.06 7.97 -17.68
C GLY A 68 11.80 8.83 -17.58
N HIS A 69 10.90 8.57 -16.62
CA HIS A 69 9.71 9.38 -16.38
C HIS A 69 9.92 10.35 -15.20
N ASN A 70 10.04 11.64 -15.50
CA ASN A 70 10.29 12.67 -14.49
C ASN A 70 8.98 13.08 -13.79
N PHE A 71 8.76 12.55 -12.59
CA PHE A 71 7.72 12.98 -11.65
C PHE A 71 8.38 13.76 -10.50
N HIS A 72 8.31 15.09 -10.52
CA HIS A 72 8.95 15.96 -9.52
C HIS A 72 7.94 16.84 -8.76
N ARG A 73 6.73 17.05 -9.32
CA ARG A 73 5.75 17.95 -8.73
C ARG A 73 4.86 17.21 -7.74
N SER A 74 4.29 17.95 -6.79
CA SER A 74 3.30 17.42 -5.85
C SER A 74 2.08 16.80 -6.56
N ALA A 75 1.60 17.42 -7.65
CA ALA A 75 0.52 16.90 -8.48
C ALA A 75 0.84 15.54 -9.14
N ASP A 76 2.13 15.29 -9.37
CA ASP A 76 2.59 14.02 -9.93
C ASP A 76 2.46 12.89 -8.90
N LEU A 77 2.63 13.18 -7.60
CA LEU A 77 2.50 12.18 -6.53
C LEU A 77 1.10 11.59 -6.44
N ASP A 78 0.06 12.40 -6.67
CA ASP A 78 -1.31 11.92 -6.71
C ASP A 78 -1.54 11.01 -7.93
N THR A 79 -0.92 11.35 -9.06
CA THR A 79 -0.94 10.49 -10.25
C THR A 79 -0.24 9.16 -9.99
N VAL A 80 0.92 9.17 -9.33
CA VAL A 80 1.64 7.95 -8.95
C VAL A 80 0.86 7.15 -7.91
N ARG A 81 0.14 7.80 -6.98
CA ARG A 81 -0.78 7.12 -6.05
C ARG A 81 -1.89 6.39 -6.80
N GLN A 82 -2.50 7.05 -7.80
CA GLN A 82 -3.52 6.40 -8.64
C GLN A 82 -2.94 5.23 -9.44
N ILE A 83 -1.71 5.37 -9.96
CA ILE A 83 -1.02 4.26 -10.64
C ILE A 83 -0.82 3.09 -9.68
N LYS A 84 -0.32 3.37 -8.46
CA LYS A 84 -0.13 2.37 -7.41
C LYS A 84 -1.44 1.64 -7.12
N GLU A 85 -2.53 2.37 -6.89
CA GLU A 85 -3.83 1.78 -6.50
C GLU A 85 -4.50 1.00 -7.64
N LYS A 86 -4.23 1.34 -8.91
CA LYS A 86 -4.83 0.67 -10.07
C LYS A 86 -4.02 -0.50 -10.62
N PHE A 87 -2.69 -0.43 -10.59
CA PHE A 87 -1.83 -1.36 -11.32
C PHE A 87 -0.87 -2.16 -10.44
N CYS A 88 -0.54 -1.70 -9.23
CA CYS A 88 0.35 -2.48 -8.37
C CYS A 88 -0.40 -3.64 -7.72
N TYR A 89 0.33 -4.73 -7.52
CA TYR A 89 -0.13 -5.92 -6.83
C TYR A 89 1.03 -6.55 -6.07
N VAL A 90 0.71 -7.47 -5.15
CA VAL A 90 1.71 -8.24 -4.41
C VAL A 90 1.89 -9.58 -5.11
N GLY A 91 3.09 -9.81 -5.63
CA GLY A 91 3.42 -11.07 -6.30
C GLY A 91 3.59 -12.23 -5.31
N TYR A 92 3.11 -13.42 -5.70
CA TYR A 92 3.22 -14.62 -4.86
C TYR A 92 4.64 -15.20 -4.86
N ASP A 93 5.21 -15.45 -6.04
CA ASP A 93 6.61 -15.87 -6.22
C ASP A 93 7.37 -14.84 -7.06
N LEU A 94 8.21 -14.07 -6.37
CA LEU A 94 9.02 -13.01 -6.97
C LEU A 94 9.99 -13.53 -8.04
N LYS A 95 10.46 -14.78 -7.97
CA LYS A 95 11.42 -15.31 -8.94
C LYS A 95 10.73 -15.59 -10.28
N ILE A 96 9.57 -16.22 -10.22
CA ILE A 96 8.78 -16.57 -11.40
C ILE A 96 8.23 -15.30 -12.03
N GLU A 97 7.66 -14.40 -11.23
CA GLU A 97 7.09 -13.14 -11.76
C GLU A 97 8.15 -12.24 -12.38
N LYS A 98 9.35 -12.17 -11.79
CA LYS A 98 10.45 -11.43 -12.44
C LYS A 98 10.77 -12.02 -13.80
N LYS A 99 10.95 -13.34 -13.91
CA LYS A 99 11.21 -13.97 -15.23
C LYS A 99 10.11 -13.63 -16.22
N LEU A 100 8.85 -13.78 -15.82
CA LEU A 100 7.72 -13.46 -16.68
C LEU A 100 7.69 -11.99 -17.11
N ALA A 101 8.03 -11.07 -16.22
CA ALA A 101 8.08 -9.64 -16.53
C ALA A 101 9.19 -9.29 -17.53
N TRP A 102 10.37 -9.90 -17.41
CA TRP A 102 11.50 -9.64 -18.31
C TRP A 102 11.39 -10.38 -19.65
N ASP A 103 10.88 -11.61 -19.64
CA ASP A 103 10.83 -12.48 -20.81
C ASP A 103 9.54 -12.28 -21.63
N THR A 104 8.51 -11.62 -21.06
CA THR A 104 7.19 -11.50 -21.70
C THR A 104 6.53 -10.15 -21.39
N THR A 105 5.71 -9.67 -22.33
CA THR A 105 4.93 -8.42 -22.17
C THR A 105 3.58 -8.61 -21.47
N THR A 106 3.32 -9.78 -20.87
CA THR A 106 2.02 -10.13 -20.25
C THR A 106 1.69 -9.24 -19.07
N LEU A 107 2.71 -8.84 -18.31
CA LEU A 107 2.58 -7.99 -17.13
C LEU A 107 2.64 -6.49 -17.47
N THR A 108 2.97 -6.13 -18.72
CA THR A 108 3.05 -4.74 -19.15
C THR A 108 1.64 -4.15 -19.31
N LYS A 109 1.40 -3.02 -18.63
CA LYS A 109 0.14 -2.26 -18.72
C LYS A 109 0.40 -0.86 -19.23
N LYS A 110 -0.55 -0.29 -19.98
CA LYS A 110 -0.46 1.09 -20.49
C LYS A 110 -1.30 2.01 -19.62
N TYR A 111 -0.75 3.16 -19.24
CA TYR A 111 -1.44 4.20 -18.50
C TYR A 111 -1.35 5.54 -19.21
N LYS A 112 -2.48 6.26 -19.30
CA LYS A 112 -2.54 7.60 -19.89
C LYS A 112 -2.39 8.63 -18.77
N LEU A 113 -1.34 9.44 -18.85
CA LEU A 113 -1.08 10.55 -17.96
C LEU A 113 -2.05 11.71 -18.20
N PRO A 114 -2.21 12.63 -17.22
CA PRO A 114 -3.06 13.82 -17.38
C PRO A 114 -2.66 14.74 -18.54
N ASP A 115 -1.38 14.73 -18.93
CA ASP A 115 -0.85 15.48 -20.08
C ASP A 115 -1.15 14.81 -21.44
N GLY A 116 -1.78 13.63 -21.43
CA GLY A 116 -2.13 12.85 -22.61
C GLY A 116 -1.08 11.84 -23.04
N ARG A 117 0.12 11.82 -22.44
CA ARG A 117 1.17 10.84 -22.76
C ARG A 117 0.79 9.45 -22.25
N VAL A 118 1.19 8.41 -22.97
CA VAL A 118 0.96 7.02 -22.54
C VAL A 118 2.28 6.41 -22.08
N ILE A 119 2.32 5.94 -20.84
CA ILE A 119 3.45 5.23 -20.25
C ILE A 119 3.17 3.74 -20.17
N SER A 120 4.20 2.92 -20.33
CA SER A 120 4.17 1.48 -20.08
C SER A 120 4.66 1.20 -18.66
N LEU A 121 3.80 0.58 -17.85
CA LEU A 121 4.08 0.12 -16.50
C LEU A 121 4.38 -1.38 -16.54
N GLY A 122 5.53 -1.79 -16.04
CA GLY A 122 6.03 -3.17 -16.12
C GLY A 122 7.55 -3.18 -16.09
N ALA A 123 8.15 -4.37 -16.28
CA ALA A 123 9.56 -4.43 -16.65
C ALA A 123 9.75 -3.95 -18.10
#